data_AF-A0A7K3LAK6-F1
#
_entry.id   AF-A0A7K3LAK6-F1
#
_cell.length_a   1.000
_cell.length_b   1.000
_cell.length_c   1.000
_cell.angle_alpha   90.00
_cell.angle_beta   90.00
_cell.angle_gamma   90.00
#
_symmetry.space_group_name_H-M   'P 1'
#
loop_
_entity.id
_entity.type
_entity.pdbx_description
1 polymer ?
#
loop_
_entity_poly.entity_id
_entity_poly.type
_entity_poly.pdbx_seq_one_letter_code
_entity_poly.pdbx_strand_id
1 'polypeptide(L)'
;MQLSCHPGGTAGGSAARVRLCVAAGAAAASASVVVGPVPAPDIAQIRRDVALTADRFNVGAAALADDPGPVVPTATGADAFTIGGFTFDPVNGNEEGYALVHPLTSAPPLLTLGGGFALGGPMAGQEFEVFNAADGTDLGSINTSVVVANLAGFTNTQFTVVGAPPATDVLLPTVGSVYDVFNLGGGFANVYTAVVGADDEPDTVTDTFVTPFGNMDLTPLFGGIDAATPLQPGDAFAELQAGAAGGGEDAFAIDGFTLDPFTQTGGSITEGFAPVAALTGVAPFLNIGGASIGDATHGGIILAPQSFDVYSGSGDAVTQVGTITTSEHVTNLLGMTNTQLMVTGGEGDDLPAVGTVYDSVNFGGGFTNVYTATPGPDGVVTDTLITPMGSMDLSALFGSIDVAEPLNPGDAFTGLAETAIGKDAFSIGDTTFDPFTGAGANATEGYTPVFQTIGAPPLLNIGGGVATFPGTSILLQLAQQSFHVYDGTGSDAEQLGSVHTAETVTQLLGLTNTAFTVDGVTAATGVDTADLPALGSVYDVLNFGGGFANVYTAIPGLDGAEGTVTDILVTPLGNVDLSALFGVFDASALLDPGDAFLGLDI
;
A
#
# COMPACT_ATOMS: atom_id res chain seq x y z
N MET A 1 14.98 -8.37 -50.92
CA MET A 1 14.41 -7.20 -51.61
C MET A 1 15.48 -6.61 -52.53
N GLN A 2 15.20 -6.48 -53.84
CA GLN A 2 16.19 -6.03 -54.83
C GLN A 2 16.13 -4.50 -54.93
N LEU A 3 17.24 -3.79 -54.65
CA LEU A 3 17.35 -2.34 -54.86
C LEU A 3 17.78 -2.05 -56.30
N SER A 4 16.94 -1.37 -57.06
CA SER A 4 17.32 -0.75 -58.33
C SER A 4 17.28 0.77 -58.19
N CYS A 5 18.42 1.42 -58.36
CA CYS A 5 18.53 2.87 -58.43
C CYS A 5 18.57 3.30 -59.91
N HIS A 6 17.72 4.24 -60.29
CA HIS A 6 17.88 4.99 -61.55
C HIS A 6 18.11 6.47 -61.23
N PRO A 7 19.12 7.13 -61.84
CA PRO A 7 19.35 8.55 -61.63
C PRO A 7 18.48 9.37 -62.59
N GLY A 8 17.50 10.10 -62.05
CA GLY A 8 16.81 11.19 -62.75
C GLY A 8 17.52 12.51 -62.49
N GLY A 9 17.92 13.19 -63.56
CA GLY A 9 18.87 14.30 -63.55
C GLY A 9 18.34 15.69 -63.17
N THR A 10 19.28 16.49 -62.66
CA THR A 10 19.51 17.95 -62.83
C THR A 10 18.31 18.91 -62.80
N ALA A 11 18.22 19.78 -61.77
CA ALA A 11 18.87 21.10 -61.73
C ALA A 11 18.36 21.96 -60.55
N GLY A 12 19.29 22.45 -59.71
CA GLY A 12 19.22 23.73 -58.98
C GLY A 12 18.04 23.99 -58.01
N GLY A 13 18.24 23.65 -56.74
CA GLY A 13 17.42 24.16 -55.62
C GLY A 13 17.65 23.38 -54.33
N SER A 14 18.04 24.05 -53.26
CA SER A 14 18.41 23.47 -51.96
C SER A 14 17.21 22.84 -51.23
N ALA A 15 16.89 21.58 -51.55
CA ALA A 15 16.25 20.58 -50.68
C ALA A 15 15.97 19.31 -51.52
N ALA A 16 16.85 18.31 -51.46
CA ALA A 16 16.51 16.99 -51.96
C ALA A 16 15.53 16.33 -50.97
N ARG A 17 14.24 16.32 -51.30
CA ARG A 17 13.24 15.54 -50.54
C ARG A 17 13.48 14.06 -50.83
N VAL A 18 14.08 13.34 -49.90
CA VAL A 18 14.06 11.88 -49.90
C VAL A 18 12.70 11.45 -49.35
N ARG A 19 11.82 10.94 -50.23
CA ARG A 19 10.62 10.21 -49.80
C ARG A 19 11.01 8.77 -49.54
N LEU A 20 11.01 8.36 -48.26
CA LEU A 20 10.96 6.95 -47.90
C LEU A 20 9.50 6.49 -48.09
N CYS A 21 9.23 5.67 -49.10
CA CYS A 21 7.97 4.96 -49.19
C CYS A 21 8.14 3.61 -48.47
N VAL A 22 7.64 3.50 -47.25
CA VAL A 22 7.42 2.20 -46.59
C VAL A 22 6.02 1.74 -46.99
N ALA A 23 5.92 0.61 -47.69
CA ALA A 23 4.63 -0.03 -47.89
C ALA A 23 4.33 -0.86 -46.64
N ALA A 24 3.51 -0.31 -45.74
CA ALA A 24 2.88 -1.07 -44.66
C ALA A 24 1.36 -1.00 -44.84
N GLY A 25 0.68 -2.13 -44.68
CA GLY A 25 -0.75 -2.11 -44.40
C GLY A 25 -0.98 -1.40 -43.07
N ALA A 26 -1.95 -0.48 -43.08
CA ALA A 26 -2.56 0.25 -41.97
C ALA A 26 -1.72 1.32 -41.22
N ALA A 27 -2.30 2.53 -41.23
CA ALA A 27 -2.06 3.74 -40.42
C ALA A 27 -0.68 4.45 -40.54
N ALA A 28 -0.69 5.57 -41.29
CA ALA A 28 0.45 6.46 -41.47
C ALA A 28 0.37 7.66 -40.52
N ALA A 29 1.43 7.92 -39.76
CA ALA A 29 1.69 9.20 -39.10
C ALA A 29 2.91 9.88 -39.77
N SER A 30 2.77 11.16 -40.10
CA SER A 30 3.79 11.96 -40.79
C SER A 30 4.52 12.83 -39.77
N ALA A 31 5.84 12.69 -39.62
CA ALA A 31 6.66 13.61 -38.84
C ALA A 31 7.62 14.40 -39.76
N SER A 32 7.66 15.73 -39.58
CA SER A 32 8.57 16.65 -40.26
C SER A 32 9.56 17.22 -39.25
N VAL A 33 10.86 16.95 -39.42
CA VAL A 33 11.93 17.51 -38.60
C VAL A 33 12.72 18.53 -39.42
N VAL A 34 12.86 19.76 -38.90
CA VAL A 34 13.75 20.81 -39.43
C VAL A 34 14.91 20.96 -38.44
N VAL A 35 16.15 20.73 -38.88
CA VAL A 35 17.36 20.97 -38.06
C VAL A 35 18.32 21.89 -38.81
N GLY A 36 18.76 22.96 -38.14
CA GLY A 36 19.80 23.90 -38.60
C GLY A 36 21.24 23.37 -38.43
N PRO A 37 22.26 24.10 -38.89
CA PRO A 37 23.58 23.52 -39.18
C PRO A 37 24.55 23.54 -37.98
N VAL A 38 25.12 22.38 -37.66
CA VAL A 38 26.30 22.20 -36.77
C VAL A 38 27.32 21.34 -37.57
N PRO A 39 28.64 21.59 -37.48
CA PRO A 39 29.61 21.07 -38.44
C PRO A 39 29.73 19.53 -38.39
N ALA A 40 29.90 18.94 -39.57
CA ALA A 40 29.79 17.51 -39.84
C ALA A 40 30.68 16.64 -38.92
N PRO A 41 30.13 15.60 -38.26
CA PRO A 41 30.94 14.55 -37.66
C PRO A 41 31.51 13.65 -38.77
N ASP A 42 32.74 13.17 -38.56
CA ASP A 42 33.40 12.22 -39.44
C ASP A 42 32.53 10.96 -39.61
N ILE A 43 32.23 10.61 -40.86
CA ILE A 43 31.51 9.39 -41.24
C ILE A 43 32.18 8.13 -40.67
N ALA A 44 33.49 8.17 -40.40
CA ALA A 44 34.20 7.09 -39.73
C ALA A 44 33.84 6.98 -38.24
N GLN A 45 33.57 8.09 -37.55
CA GLN A 45 33.17 8.12 -36.15
C GLN A 45 31.72 7.68 -35.98
N ILE A 46 30.81 8.14 -36.86
CA ILE A 46 29.43 7.64 -36.91
C ILE A 46 29.40 6.13 -37.20
N ARG A 47 30.23 5.62 -38.14
CA ARG A 47 30.29 4.18 -38.38
C ARG A 47 30.89 3.40 -37.22
N ARG A 48 31.79 3.99 -36.43
CA ARG A 48 32.38 3.33 -35.25
C ARG A 48 31.41 3.29 -34.08
N ASP A 49 30.66 4.38 -33.85
CA ASP A 49 29.65 4.45 -32.80
C ASP A 49 28.41 3.61 -33.17
N VAL A 50 28.02 3.57 -34.45
CA VAL A 50 26.99 2.63 -34.95
C VAL A 50 27.47 1.17 -34.89
N ALA A 51 28.75 0.88 -35.13
CA ALA A 51 29.28 -0.49 -34.97
C ALA A 51 29.42 -0.90 -33.49
N LEU A 52 29.78 0.01 -32.58
CA LEU A 52 29.83 -0.24 -31.13
C LEU A 52 28.45 -0.36 -30.48
N THR A 53 27.42 0.26 -31.08
CA THR A 53 26.01 0.11 -30.66
C THR A 53 25.36 -1.12 -31.30
N ALA A 54 25.74 -1.48 -32.53
CA ALA A 54 25.24 -2.67 -33.21
C ALA A 54 25.80 -3.99 -32.65
N ASP A 55 27.03 -4.03 -32.13
CA ASP A 55 27.57 -5.23 -31.46
C ASP A 55 26.98 -5.46 -30.05
N ARG A 56 26.27 -4.47 -29.47
CA ARG A 56 25.48 -4.63 -28.22
C ARG A 56 24.04 -5.10 -28.46
N PHE A 57 23.61 -5.19 -29.72
CA PHE A 57 22.27 -5.67 -30.13
C PHE A 57 22.33 -6.85 -31.11
N ASN A 58 23.51 -7.44 -31.32
CA ASN A 58 23.66 -8.61 -32.18
C ASN A 58 23.37 -9.90 -31.40
N VAL A 59 22.16 -10.00 -30.84
CA VAL A 59 21.52 -11.30 -30.64
C VAL A 59 21.17 -11.77 -32.06
N GLY A 60 21.79 -12.86 -32.50
CA GLY A 60 21.74 -13.28 -33.89
C GLY A 60 20.32 -13.31 -34.45
N ALA A 61 20.15 -12.78 -35.66
CA ALA A 61 18.92 -12.75 -36.46
C ALA A 61 18.34 -14.15 -36.82
N ALA A 62 18.73 -15.21 -36.11
CA ALA A 62 17.97 -16.45 -36.01
C ALA A 62 16.81 -16.35 -35.00
N ALA A 63 16.79 -15.36 -34.11
CA ALA A 63 15.76 -15.16 -33.08
C ALA A 63 14.54 -14.31 -33.50
N LEU A 64 14.45 -13.88 -34.77
CA LEU A 64 13.33 -13.06 -35.27
C LEU A 64 12.49 -13.79 -36.34
N ALA A 65 12.58 -15.13 -36.36
CA ALA A 65 11.73 -16.00 -37.17
C ALA A 65 10.98 -17.05 -36.34
N ASP A 66 11.05 -16.95 -35.01
CA ASP A 66 10.12 -17.61 -34.11
C ASP A 66 9.18 -16.52 -33.58
N ASP A 67 7.92 -16.59 -33.97
CA ASP A 67 6.85 -16.28 -33.02
C ASP A 67 7.19 -17.11 -31.79
N PRO A 68 7.64 -16.53 -30.66
CA PRO A 68 7.93 -17.36 -29.51
C PRO A 68 6.59 -18.01 -29.21
N GLY A 69 6.56 -19.35 -29.29
CA GLY A 69 5.47 -20.08 -28.65
C GLY A 69 5.32 -19.58 -27.21
N PRO A 70 4.19 -19.84 -26.53
CA PRO A 70 3.96 -19.40 -25.15
C PRO A 70 5.26 -19.56 -24.35
N VAL A 71 5.77 -18.45 -23.81
CA VAL A 71 7.02 -18.49 -23.04
C VAL A 71 6.70 -19.35 -21.82
N VAL A 72 7.48 -20.41 -21.67
CA VAL A 72 7.28 -21.40 -20.62
C VAL A 72 8.21 -21.00 -19.49
N PRO A 73 7.75 -20.98 -18.23
CA PRO A 73 8.61 -20.69 -17.09
C PRO A 73 9.87 -21.56 -17.10
N THR A 74 11.03 -20.94 -16.82
CA THR A 74 12.32 -21.59 -16.70
C THR A 74 13.17 -20.97 -15.60
N ALA A 75 14.15 -21.73 -15.07
CA ALA A 75 15.15 -21.19 -14.14
C ALA A 75 15.98 -20.00 -14.66
N THR A 76 15.85 -19.63 -15.94
CA THR A 76 16.53 -18.49 -16.57
C THR A 76 15.55 -17.61 -17.35
N GLY A 77 14.27 -17.62 -16.97
CA GLY A 77 13.24 -16.71 -17.49
C GLY A 77 13.66 -15.25 -17.30
N ALA A 78 13.05 -14.33 -18.06
CA ALA A 78 13.45 -12.92 -18.00
C ALA A 78 13.05 -12.25 -16.66
N ASP A 79 12.05 -12.81 -16.03
CA ASP A 79 11.37 -12.42 -14.79
C ASP A 79 11.58 -13.44 -13.65
N ALA A 80 12.37 -14.49 -13.91
CA ALA A 80 12.79 -15.43 -12.89
C ALA A 80 13.82 -14.80 -11.93
N PHE A 81 13.73 -15.10 -10.64
CA PHE A 81 14.61 -14.57 -9.60
C PHE A 81 14.96 -15.62 -8.54
N THR A 82 16.11 -15.47 -7.88
CA THR A 82 16.60 -16.42 -6.88
C THR A 82 16.61 -15.83 -5.47
N ILE A 83 15.94 -16.50 -4.53
CA ILE A 83 15.93 -16.12 -3.11
C ILE A 83 15.77 -17.37 -2.24
N GLY A 84 16.44 -17.39 -1.07
CA GLY A 84 16.29 -18.47 -0.08
C GLY A 84 16.62 -19.88 -0.59
N GLY A 85 17.49 -20.00 -1.61
CA GLY A 85 17.90 -21.28 -2.20
C GLY A 85 16.99 -21.82 -3.30
N PHE A 86 15.96 -21.06 -3.70
CA PHE A 86 15.05 -21.40 -4.77
C PHE A 86 15.09 -20.34 -5.86
N THR A 87 14.87 -20.75 -7.11
CA THR A 87 14.58 -19.84 -8.21
C THR A 87 13.09 -19.90 -8.49
N PHE A 88 12.44 -18.74 -8.51
CA PHE A 88 11.01 -18.59 -8.76
C PHE A 88 10.80 -17.96 -10.13
N ASP A 89 9.83 -18.47 -10.86
CA ASP A 89 9.42 -17.90 -12.14
C ASP A 89 7.89 -17.68 -12.12
N PRO A 90 7.41 -16.43 -12.22
CA PRO A 90 6.01 -16.10 -12.03
C PRO A 90 5.13 -16.60 -13.19
N VAL A 91 3.94 -17.10 -12.82
CA VAL A 91 2.91 -17.54 -13.77
C VAL A 91 1.61 -16.77 -13.54
N ASN A 92 1.07 -16.18 -14.60
CA ASN A 92 -0.22 -15.52 -14.62
C ASN A 92 -1.19 -16.24 -15.58
N GLY A 93 -1.96 -17.18 -15.03
CA GLY A 93 -2.90 -17.99 -15.80
C GLY A 93 -2.18 -18.98 -16.72
N ASN A 94 -2.12 -18.68 -18.03
CA ASN A 94 -1.40 -19.51 -19.01
C ASN A 94 -0.17 -18.79 -19.60
N GLU A 95 0.18 -17.64 -19.04
CA GLU A 95 1.28 -16.79 -19.49
C GLU A 95 2.34 -16.72 -18.39
N GLU A 96 3.62 -16.67 -18.77
CA GLU A 96 4.74 -16.31 -17.89
C GLU A 96 4.63 -14.81 -17.55
N GLY A 97 4.86 -14.45 -16.29
CA GLY A 97 4.74 -13.07 -15.82
C GLY A 97 4.03 -12.90 -14.47
N TYR A 98 4.21 -11.71 -13.90
CA TYR A 98 3.52 -11.30 -12.69
C TYR A 98 2.06 -10.93 -12.92
N ALA A 99 1.21 -11.24 -11.95
CA ALA A 99 -0.12 -10.69 -11.84
C ALA A 99 -0.07 -9.31 -11.16
N LEU A 100 -0.69 -8.31 -11.80
CA LEU A 100 -0.78 -6.96 -11.25
C LEU A 100 -1.69 -6.92 -10.01
N VAL A 101 -1.35 -6.05 -9.07
CA VAL A 101 -1.99 -5.96 -7.76
C VAL A 101 -2.72 -4.63 -7.61
N HIS A 102 -3.98 -4.71 -7.17
CA HIS A 102 -4.76 -3.53 -6.81
C HIS A 102 -4.26 -2.93 -5.48
N PRO A 103 -4.11 -1.60 -5.39
CA PRO A 103 -3.87 -0.93 -4.11
C PRO A 103 -5.01 -1.22 -3.12
N LEU A 104 -4.65 -1.72 -1.95
CA LEU A 104 -5.52 -1.85 -0.79
C LEU A 104 -5.76 -0.50 -0.13
N THR A 105 -4.67 0.22 0.14
CA THR A 105 -4.67 1.57 0.73
C THR A 105 -3.61 2.41 0.03
N SER A 106 -3.89 3.69 -0.17
CA SER A 106 -3.00 4.59 -0.90
C SER A 106 -2.93 5.97 -0.24
N ALA A 107 -1.70 6.44 -0.02
CA ALA A 107 -1.33 7.79 0.40
C ALA A 107 -0.08 8.22 -0.41
N PRO A 108 -0.19 8.34 -1.73
CA PRO A 108 0.93 8.59 -2.61
C PRO A 108 1.53 10.00 -2.43
N PRO A 109 2.84 10.20 -2.67
CA PRO A 109 3.87 9.20 -2.98
C PRO A 109 4.47 8.53 -1.73
N LEU A 110 3.87 8.71 -0.55
CA LEU A 110 4.43 8.25 0.72
C LEU A 110 4.29 6.75 0.90
N LEU A 111 3.07 6.23 0.79
CA LEU A 111 2.75 4.84 1.08
C LEU A 111 1.63 4.35 0.17
N THR A 112 1.87 3.27 -0.56
CA THR A 112 0.81 2.49 -1.19
C THR A 112 1.03 1.03 -0.81
N LEU A 113 -0.01 0.36 -0.37
CA LEU A 113 0.01 -1.07 -0.04
C LEU A 113 -1.07 -1.76 -0.86
N GLY A 114 -0.75 -2.88 -1.49
CA GLY A 114 -1.71 -3.73 -2.20
C GLY A 114 -1.50 -5.20 -1.92
N GLY A 115 -2.53 -6.00 -2.12
CA GLY A 115 -2.48 -7.43 -1.85
C GLY A 115 -2.51 -7.78 -0.36
N GLY A 116 -2.03 -8.97 -0.01
CA GLY A 116 -2.12 -9.53 1.35
C GLY A 116 -3.26 -10.53 1.50
N PHE A 117 -3.72 -10.75 2.73
CA PHE A 117 -4.62 -11.84 3.11
C PHE A 117 -5.80 -11.34 3.94
N ALA A 118 -7.03 -11.50 3.45
CA ALA A 118 -8.24 -11.11 4.17
C ALA A 118 -9.32 -12.17 4.04
N LEU A 119 -10.27 -12.21 4.98
CA LEU A 119 -11.45 -13.10 4.92
C LEU A 119 -11.11 -14.59 4.69
N GLY A 120 -9.94 -15.05 5.15
CA GLY A 120 -9.50 -16.43 5.03
C GLY A 120 -8.82 -16.82 3.71
N GLY A 121 -8.45 -15.85 2.85
CA GLY A 121 -7.68 -16.12 1.64
C GLY A 121 -6.84 -14.95 1.13
N PRO A 122 -5.96 -15.19 0.13
CA PRO A 122 -5.15 -14.14 -0.49
C PRO A 122 -6.03 -13.17 -1.30
N MET A 123 -5.83 -11.87 -1.09
CA MET A 123 -6.43 -10.79 -1.88
C MET A 123 -5.70 -10.61 -3.22
N ALA A 124 -4.41 -10.94 -3.27
CA ALA A 124 -3.61 -11.04 -4.49
C ALA A 124 -2.82 -12.34 -4.47
N GLY A 125 -3.13 -13.24 -5.40
CA GLY A 125 -2.45 -14.52 -5.54
C GLY A 125 -1.45 -14.49 -6.68
N GLN A 126 -0.32 -15.18 -6.51
CA GLN A 126 0.66 -15.41 -7.57
C GLN A 126 1.09 -16.89 -7.54
N GLU A 127 1.04 -17.52 -8.70
CA GLU A 127 1.65 -18.84 -8.89
C GLU A 127 3.10 -18.65 -9.32
N PHE A 128 3.98 -19.49 -8.80
CA PHE A 128 5.37 -19.56 -9.23
C PHE A 128 5.71 -20.99 -9.60
N GLU A 129 6.35 -21.19 -10.74
CA GLU A 129 7.14 -22.40 -10.97
C GLU A 129 8.46 -22.27 -10.20
N VAL A 130 8.86 -23.34 -9.52
CA VAL A 130 10.00 -23.34 -8.61
C VAL A 130 11.09 -24.24 -9.17
N PHE A 131 12.32 -23.73 -9.19
CA PHE A 131 13.49 -24.44 -9.63
C PHE A 131 14.54 -24.50 -8.52
N ASN A 132 15.37 -25.55 -8.55
CA ASN A 132 16.54 -25.63 -7.70
C ASN A 132 17.58 -24.61 -8.14
N ALA A 133 17.93 -23.67 -7.27
CA ALA A 133 18.87 -22.61 -7.60
C ALA A 133 20.28 -23.13 -7.98
N ALA A 134 20.66 -24.34 -7.56
CA ALA A 134 22.00 -24.88 -7.81
C ALA A 134 22.17 -25.48 -9.22
N ASP A 135 21.12 -26.09 -9.78
CA ASP A 135 21.20 -26.83 -11.04
C ASP A 135 20.05 -26.54 -12.03
N GLY A 136 19.11 -25.67 -11.67
CA GLY A 136 17.97 -25.28 -12.49
C GLY A 136 16.93 -26.38 -12.70
N THR A 137 16.96 -27.45 -11.89
CA THR A 137 15.97 -28.52 -11.97
C THR A 137 14.60 -28.01 -11.53
N ASP A 138 13.57 -28.30 -12.32
CA ASP A 138 12.17 -28.01 -12.00
C ASP A 138 11.72 -28.84 -10.78
N LEU A 139 11.19 -28.14 -9.78
CA LEU A 139 10.71 -28.68 -8.52
C LEU A 139 9.17 -28.73 -8.44
N GLY A 140 8.48 -28.11 -9.40
CA GLY A 140 7.03 -27.92 -9.45
C GLY A 140 6.59 -26.52 -9.03
N SER A 141 5.28 -26.30 -8.93
CA SER A 141 4.70 -24.98 -8.66
C SER A 141 4.25 -24.78 -7.21
N ILE A 142 4.15 -23.51 -6.79
CA ILE A 142 3.55 -23.09 -5.52
C ILE A 142 2.54 -21.96 -5.75
N ASN A 143 1.60 -21.82 -4.82
CA ASN A 143 0.69 -20.70 -4.74
C ASN A 143 1.10 -19.79 -3.58
N THR A 144 1.09 -18.48 -3.83
CA THR A 144 1.49 -17.47 -2.84
C THR A 144 0.42 -16.40 -2.68
N SER A 145 0.44 -15.75 -1.52
CA SER A 145 -0.20 -14.46 -1.30
C SER A 145 0.86 -13.38 -1.49
N VAL A 146 0.60 -12.41 -2.37
CA VAL A 146 1.55 -11.33 -2.65
C VAL A 146 1.10 -10.04 -1.97
N VAL A 147 2.05 -9.31 -1.41
CA VAL A 147 1.90 -7.91 -1.00
C VAL A 147 2.90 -7.10 -1.82
N VAL A 148 2.40 -6.05 -2.46
CA VAL A 148 3.27 -5.05 -3.10
C VAL A 148 3.11 -3.75 -2.34
N ALA A 149 4.24 -3.14 -1.97
CA ALA A 149 4.24 -1.82 -1.38
C ALA A 149 5.06 -0.86 -2.21
N ASN A 150 4.67 0.39 -2.20
CA ASN A 150 5.55 1.49 -2.54
C ASN A 150 5.73 2.37 -1.31
N LEU A 151 6.98 2.60 -0.92
CA LEU A 151 7.35 3.43 0.22
C LEU A 151 8.29 4.52 -0.28
N ALA A 152 7.80 5.76 -0.33
CA ALA A 152 8.56 6.93 -0.78
C ALA A 152 9.22 6.75 -2.16
N GLY A 153 8.56 6.06 -3.09
CA GLY A 153 9.05 5.76 -4.43
C GLY A 153 9.85 4.47 -4.57
N PHE A 154 10.12 3.75 -3.48
CA PHE A 154 10.80 2.45 -3.50
C PHE A 154 9.79 1.31 -3.47
N THR A 155 10.00 0.29 -4.30
CA THR A 155 9.05 -0.83 -4.43
C THR A 155 9.49 -2.00 -3.57
N ASN A 156 8.52 -2.61 -2.90
CA ASN A 156 8.64 -3.83 -2.15
C ASN A 156 7.73 -4.90 -2.73
N THR A 157 8.22 -6.13 -2.82
CA THR A 157 7.39 -7.30 -3.08
C THR A 157 7.64 -8.34 -2.01
N GLN A 158 6.59 -8.64 -1.25
CA GLN A 158 6.54 -9.74 -0.32
C GLN A 158 5.66 -10.85 -0.89
N PHE A 159 6.06 -12.10 -0.72
CA PHE A 159 5.17 -13.23 -0.95
C PHE A 159 5.22 -14.23 0.20
N THR A 160 4.03 -14.71 0.59
CA THR A 160 3.84 -15.76 1.59
C THR A 160 3.36 -17.02 0.89
N VAL A 161 4.02 -18.15 1.11
CA VAL A 161 3.62 -19.43 0.52
C VAL A 161 2.31 -19.89 1.17
N VAL A 162 1.22 -19.98 0.41
CA VAL A 162 -0.10 -20.41 0.93
C VAL A 162 -0.51 -21.80 0.48
N GLY A 163 0.17 -22.35 -0.54
CA GLY A 163 -0.07 -23.71 -0.98
C GLY A 163 1.08 -24.28 -1.80
N ALA A 164 1.39 -25.54 -1.57
CA ALA A 164 2.29 -26.34 -2.39
C ALA A 164 1.64 -27.70 -2.66
N PRO A 165 1.92 -28.35 -3.81
CA PRO A 165 1.53 -29.72 -4.06
C PRO A 165 1.98 -30.64 -2.91
N PRO A 166 1.19 -31.67 -2.55
CA PRO A 166 1.57 -32.59 -1.48
C PRO A 166 2.93 -33.23 -1.77
N ALA A 167 3.76 -33.31 -0.73
CA ALA A 167 5.17 -33.70 -0.80
C ALA A 167 5.43 -34.87 -1.75
N THR A 168 6.19 -34.58 -2.81
CA THR A 168 6.95 -35.57 -3.57
C THR A 168 8.36 -35.65 -2.94
N ASP A 169 9.27 -36.50 -3.44
CA ASP A 169 10.67 -36.55 -2.97
C ASP A 169 11.48 -35.24 -3.29
N VAL A 170 10.79 -34.14 -3.58
CA VAL A 170 11.30 -32.86 -4.06
C VAL A 170 11.03 -31.80 -3.00
N LEU A 171 12.07 -31.01 -2.68
CA LEU A 171 12.00 -29.95 -1.67
C LEU A 171 11.38 -28.70 -2.31
N LEU A 172 10.14 -28.38 -1.96
CA LEU A 172 9.50 -27.10 -2.28
C LEU A 172 9.52 -26.17 -1.05
N PRO A 173 9.37 -24.84 -1.23
CA PRO A 173 9.17 -23.90 -0.12
C PRO A 173 8.03 -24.32 0.82
N THR A 174 8.28 -24.26 2.13
CA THR A 174 7.30 -24.63 3.16
C THR A 174 6.14 -23.63 3.18
N VAL A 175 4.90 -24.12 3.27
CA VAL A 175 3.70 -23.27 3.46
C VAL A 175 3.84 -22.45 4.74
N GLY A 176 3.51 -21.15 4.66
CA GLY A 176 3.71 -20.16 5.72
C GLY A 176 5.01 -19.37 5.57
N SER A 177 5.99 -19.85 4.79
CA SER A 177 7.25 -19.13 4.60
C SER A 177 7.03 -17.80 3.87
N VAL A 178 7.78 -16.78 4.28
CA VAL A 178 7.74 -15.43 3.74
C VAL A 178 9.06 -15.10 3.06
N TYR A 179 8.96 -14.48 1.90
CA TYR A 179 10.07 -13.99 1.10
C TYR A 179 9.76 -12.54 0.73
N ASP A 180 10.74 -11.67 0.87
CA ASP A 180 10.56 -10.24 0.67
C ASP A 180 11.78 -9.64 -0.03
N VAL A 181 11.52 -8.76 -0.98
CA VAL A 181 12.54 -7.92 -1.61
C VAL A 181 12.07 -6.47 -1.59
N PHE A 182 12.80 -5.64 -0.84
CA PHE A 182 12.64 -4.20 -0.85
C PHE A 182 13.72 -3.54 -1.74
N ASN A 183 13.32 -3.06 -2.92
CA ASN A 183 14.20 -2.45 -3.90
C ASN A 183 14.39 -0.95 -3.64
N LEU A 184 15.62 -0.59 -3.25
CA LEU A 184 16.02 0.80 -2.99
C LEU A 184 16.63 1.47 -4.24
N GLY A 185 16.62 0.79 -5.38
CA GLY A 185 17.15 1.26 -6.65
C GLY A 185 18.68 1.23 -6.71
N GLY A 186 19.23 1.44 -7.92
CA GLY A 186 20.67 1.54 -8.13
C GLY A 186 21.49 0.30 -7.75
N GLY A 187 20.85 -0.88 -7.71
CA GLY A 187 21.43 -2.15 -7.28
C GLY A 187 21.50 -2.33 -5.75
N PHE A 188 20.74 -1.53 -4.99
CA PHE A 188 20.55 -1.72 -3.56
C PHE A 188 19.19 -2.37 -3.28
N ALA A 189 19.17 -3.42 -2.47
CA ALA A 189 17.93 -4.01 -1.99
C ALA A 189 18.11 -4.62 -0.60
N ASN A 190 17.02 -4.69 0.16
CA ASN A 190 16.92 -5.58 1.31
C ASN A 190 16.22 -6.86 0.84
N VAL A 191 16.81 -8.02 1.16
CA VAL A 191 16.28 -9.33 0.80
C VAL A 191 16.08 -10.11 2.08
N TYR A 192 14.82 -10.34 2.43
CA TYR A 192 14.42 -10.98 3.68
C TYR A 192 13.74 -12.31 3.41
N THR A 193 14.00 -13.29 4.27
CA THR A 193 13.30 -14.57 4.27
C THR A 193 12.96 -14.99 5.69
N ALA A 194 11.74 -15.45 5.92
CA ALA A 194 11.34 -16.24 7.09
C ALA A 194 10.84 -17.60 6.61
N VAL A 195 11.66 -18.63 6.78
CA VAL A 195 11.35 -19.98 6.32
C VAL A 195 10.83 -20.80 7.49
N VAL A 196 9.62 -21.32 7.34
CA VAL A 196 8.98 -22.16 8.37
C VAL A 196 9.79 -23.44 8.58
N GLY A 197 10.09 -23.74 9.85
CA GLY A 197 10.80 -24.94 10.24
C GLY A 197 9.98 -26.22 10.00
N ALA A 198 10.65 -27.31 9.64
CA ALA A 198 10.00 -28.62 9.53
C ALA A 198 9.88 -29.29 10.90
N ASP A 199 8.80 -30.05 11.12
CA ASP A 199 8.63 -30.93 12.29
C ASP A 199 8.87 -30.24 13.66
N ASP A 200 8.27 -29.05 13.87
CA ASP A 200 8.40 -28.21 15.07
C ASP A 200 9.81 -27.64 15.32
N GLU A 201 10.72 -27.69 14.34
CA GLU A 201 11.97 -26.94 14.40
C GLU A 201 11.70 -25.42 14.31
N PRO A 202 12.57 -24.58 14.91
CA PRO A 202 12.41 -23.13 14.82
C PRO A 202 12.49 -22.62 13.37
N ASP A 203 11.74 -21.56 13.10
CA ASP A 203 11.79 -20.85 11.83
C ASP A 203 13.20 -20.26 11.59
N THR A 204 13.59 -20.24 10.32
CA THR A 204 14.88 -19.68 9.89
C THR A 204 14.66 -18.32 9.26
N VAL A 205 15.05 -17.27 9.96
CA VAL A 205 15.02 -15.90 9.48
C VAL A 205 16.38 -15.49 8.95
N THR A 206 16.43 -14.93 7.74
CA THR A 206 17.62 -14.29 7.18
C THR A 206 17.28 -12.93 6.60
N ASP A 207 18.22 -12.01 6.71
CA ASP A 207 18.12 -10.69 6.09
C ASP A 207 19.47 -10.33 5.46
N THR A 208 19.45 -10.02 4.17
CA THR A 208 20.61 -9.62 3.40
C THR A 208 20.39 -8.27 2.73
N PHE A 209 21.26 -7.32 3.01
CA PHE A 209 21.34 -6.08 2.24
C PHE A 209 22.27 -6.26 1.05
N VAL A 210 21.67 -6.29 -0.13
CA VAL A 210 22.35 -6.39 -1.44
C VAL A 210 22.88 -5.01 -1.82
N THR A 211 24.14 -4.96 -2.28
CA THR A 211 24.74 -3.74 -2.82
C THR A 211 25.58 -4.04 -4.06
N PRO A 212 25.86 -3.04 -4.92
CA PRO A 212 26.74 -3.21 -6.07
C PRO A 212 28.19 -3.59 -5.72
N PHE A 213 28.58 -3.49 -4.44
CA PHE A 213 29.95 -3.73 -3.97
C PHE A 213 30.08 -4.97 -3.08
N GLY A 214 28.99 -5.73 -2.93
CA GLY A 214 28.92 -6.94 -2.11
C GLY A 214 27.80 -6.87 -1.06
N ASN A 215 27.32 -8.04 -0.66
CA ASN A 215 26.17 -8.18 0.23
C ASN A 215 26.60 -8.09 1.69
N MET A 216 25.71 -7.54 2.53
CA MET A 216 25.86 -7.46 3.98
C MET A 216 24.76 -8.28 4.66
N ASP A 217 25.16 -9.12 5.62
CA ASP A 217 24.22 -9.88 6.44
C ASP A 217 23.65 -8.99 7.55
N LEU A 218 22.34 -8.76 7.49
CA LEU A 218 21.57 -8.01 8.49
C LEU A 218 20.77 -8.93 9.42
N THR A 219 20.89 -10.26 9.28
CA THR A 219 20.27 -11.23 10.19
C THR A 219 20.54 -10.95 11.67
N PRO A 220 21.73 -10.47 12.11
CA PRO A 220 21.94 -10.10 13.50
C PRO A 220 21.08 -8.93 14.01
N LEU A 221 20.56 -8.10 13.11
CA LEU A 221 19.70 -6.96 13.43
C LEU A 221 18.21 -7.35 13.38
N PHE A 222 17.80 -8.16 12.40
CA PHE A 222 16.40 -8.45 12.12
C PHE A 222 15.99 -9.91 12.28
N GLY A 223 16.91 -10.81 12.64
CA GLY A 223 16.62 -12.25 12.79
C GLY A 223 15.67 -12.61 13.93
N GLY A 224 15.34 -11.65 14.80
CA GLY A 224 14.29 -11.79 15.80
C GLY A 224 12.89 -11.36 15.32
N ILE A 225 12.78 -10.82 14.10
CA ILE A 225 11.52 -10.46 13.46
C ILE A 225 11.18 -11.60 12.51
N ASP A 226 10.22 -12.42 12.89
CA ASP A 226 9.77 -13.56 12.11
C ASP A 226 8.39 -13.26 11.51
N ALA A 227 8.36 -12.97 10.20
CA ALA A 227 7.13 -12.66 9.49
C ALA A 227 6.29 -13.92 9.15
N ALA A 228 6.84 -15.12 9.30
CA ALA A 228 6.08 -16.37 9.13
C ALA A 228 5.26 -16.69 10.38
N THR A 229 5.70 -16.22 11.54
CA THR A 229 4.99 -16.35 12.81
C THR A 229 3.83 -15.33 12.92
N PRO A 230 2.62 -15.76 13.37
CA PRO A 230 1.53 -14.83 13.65
C PRO A 230 1.90 -13.75 14.70
N LEU A 231 1.32 -12.57 14.55
CA LEU A 231 1.51 -11.46 15.49
C LEU A 231 0.93 -11.80 16.86
N GLN A 232 1.64 -11.39 17.91
CA GLN A 232 1.28 -11.64 19.31
C GLN A 232 0.83 -10.32 19.98
N PRO A 233 -0.48 -10.01 20.00
CA PRO A 233 -0.95 -8.73 20.52
C PRO A 233 -0.61 -8.50 22.00
N GLY A 234 -0.54 -9.57 22.80
CA GLY A 234 -0.17 -9.50 24.22
C GLY A 234 1.20 -8.85 24.48
N ASP A 235 2.13 -8.95 23.51
CA ASP A 235 3.47 -8.35 23.64
C ASP A 235 3.42 -6.83 23.81
N ALA A 236 2.40 -6.17 23.26
CA ALA A 236 2.19 -4.73 23.41
C ALA A 236 1.88 -4.32 24.87
N PHE A 237 1.26 -5.21 25.64
CA PHE A 237 0.75 -4.93 26.99
C PHE A 237 1.65 -5.45 28.12
N ALA A 238 2.79 -6.06 27.81
CA ALA A 238 3.67 -6.71 28.79
C ALA A 238 4.01 -5.83 30.02
N GLU A 239 4.34 -4.55 29.81
CA GLU A 239 4.66 -3.62 30.91
C GLU A 239 3.44 -3.22 31.76
N LEU A 240 2.22 -3.37 31.22
CA LEU A 240 0.96 -3.04 31.90
C LEU A 240 0.43 -4.20 32.77
N GLN A 241 0.93 -5.43 32.55
CA GLN A 241 0.55 -6.61 33.35
C GLN A 241 0.85 -6.43 34.83
N ALA A 242 1.96 -5.76 35.18
CA ALA A 242 2.32 -5.48 36.57
C ALA A 242 1.30 -4.60 37.31
N GLY A 243 0.45 -3.88 36.59
CA GLY A 243 -0.63 -3.06 37.13
C GLY A 243 -1.94 -3.81 37.37
N ALA A 244 -2.09 -5.03 36.84
CA ALA A 244 -3.31 -5.81 36.96
C ALA A 244 -3.61 -6.18 38.41
N ALA A 245 -4.82 -5.91 38.87
CA ALA A 245 -5.27 -6.22 40.23
C ALA A 245 -6.15 -7.49 40.31
N GLY A 246 -6.46 -8.11 39.17
CA GLY A 246 -7.28 -9.32 38.99
C GLY A 246 -7.05 -9.96 37.62
N GLY A 247 -7.79 -11.04 37.32
CA GLY A 247 -7.70 -11.76 36.05
C GLY A 247 -6.64 -12.87 36.00
N GLY A 248 -6.36 -13.35 34.79
CA GLY A 248 -5.36 -14.35 34.42
C GLY A 248 -3.92 -13.82 34.36
N GLU A 249 -3.03 -14.59 33.74
CA GLU A 249 -1.61 -14.26 33.59
C GLU A 249 -1.39 -13.15 32.55
N ASP A 250 -2.26 -13.09 31.54
CA ASP A 250 -2.21 -12.08 30.47
C ASP A 250 -3.02 -10.81 30.78
N ALA A 251 -3.59 -10.69 31.99
CA ALA A 251 -4.35 -9.52 32.39
C ALA A 251 -3.48 -8.27 32.54
N PHE A 252 -4.00 -7.11 32.12
CA PHE A 252 -3.29 -5.83 32.19
C PHE A 252 -4.22 -4.69 32.65
N ALA A 253 -3.65 -3.66 33.27
CA ALA A 253 -4.43 -2.50 33.74
C ALA A 253 -4.29 -1.29 32.81
N ILE A 254 -5.41 -0.72 32.40
CA ILE A 254 -5.49 0.46 31.53
C ILE A 254 -6.73 1.28 31.87
N ASP A 255 -6.58 2.61 31.90
CA ASP A 255 -7.65 3.58 32.15
C ASP A 255 -8.59 3.24 33.35
N GLY A 256 -8.01 2.72 34.43
CA GLY A 256 -8.75 2.35 35.65
C GLY A 256 -9.47 1.01 35.61
N PHE A 257 -9.39 0.28 34.50
CA PHE A 257 -9.84 -1.11 34.36
C PHE A 257 -8.67 -2.08 34.43
N THR A 258 -8.97 -3.36 34.73
CA THR A 258 -8.10 -4.49 34.38
C THR A 258 -8.83 -5.32 33.33
N LEU A 259 -8.17 -5.53 32.19
CA LEU A 259 -8.67 -6.30 31.07
C LEU A 259 -7.94 -7.63 31.04
N ASP A 260 -8.70 -8.72 31.01
CA ASP A 260 -8.18 -10.09 31.04
C ASP A 260 -8.60 -10.83 29.76
N PRO A 261 -7.67 -11.04 28.81
CA PRO A 261 -7.99 -11.55 27.49
C PRO A 261 -8.39 -13.03 27.55
N PHE A 262 -9.38 -13.39 26.75
CA PHE A 262 -9.70 -14.79 26.49
C PHE A 262 -10.27 -15.00 25.10
N THR A 263 -10.15 -16.22 24.58
CA THR A 263 -10.80 -16.66 23.35
C THR A 263 -11.88 -17.68 23.65
N GLN A 264 -12.99 -17.62 22.91
CA GLN A 264 -14.04 -18.63 23.00
C GLN A 264 -14.15 -19.42 21.69
N THR A 265 -13.81 -20.70 21.72
CA THR A 265 -13.95 -21.60 20.57
C THR A 265 -14.80 -22.81 20.94
N GLY A 266 -15.92 -23.01 20.23
CA GLY A 266 -16.81 -24.16 20.46
C GLY A 266 -17.39 -24.25 21.87
N GLY A 267 -17.53 -23.11 22.56
CA GLY A 267 -18.00 -23.03 23.95
C GLY A 267 -16.92 -23.28 25.02
N SER A 268 -15.67 -23.57 24.62
CA SER A 268 -14.52 -23.58 25.53
C SER A 268 -13.91 -22.17 25.58
N ILE A 269 -13.52 -21.76 26.78
CA ILE A 269 -12.77 -20.53 27.02
C ILE A 269 -11.30 -20.91 27.17
N THR A 270 -10.42 -20.25 26.43
CA THR A 270 -8.97 -20.31 26.60
C THR A 270 -8.51 -18.94 27.06
N GLU A 271 -7.81 -18.89 28.19
CA GLU A 271 -7.20 -17.65 28.67
C GLU A 271 -6.07 -17.21 27.74
N GLY A 272 -5.86 -15.90 27.68
CA GLY A 272 -4.85 -15.26 26.87
C GLY A 272 -5.37 -14.68 25.55
N PHE A 273 -4.47 -13.98 24.88
CA PHE A 273 -4.70 -13.38 23.57
C PHE A 273 -4.76 -14.42 22.45
N ALA A 274 -5.58 -14.16 21.43
CA ALA A 274 -5.50 -14.87 20.15
C ALA A 274 -4.28 -14.37 19.35
N PRO A 275 -3.44 -15.27 18.80
CA PRO A 275 -2.48 -14.87 17.76
C PRO A 275 -3.20 -14.33 16.52
N VAL A 276 -2.66 -13.27 15.93
CA VAL A 276 -3.26 -12.58 14.78
C VAL A 276 -2.42 -12.83 13.53
N ALA A 277 -3.02 -13.43 12.51
CA ALA A 277 -2.36 -13.58 11.22
C ALA A 277 -2.10 -12.22 10.57
N ALA A 278 -0.97 -12.08 9.89
CA ALA A 278 -0.67 -10.88 9.12
C ALA A 278 -1.66 -10.73 7.95
N LEU A 279 -2.30 -9.57 7.87
CA LEU A 279 -3.13 -9.11 6.76
C LEU A 279 -2.25 -8.63 5.60
N THR A 280 -1.22 -7.83 5.89
CA THR A 280 -0.33 -7.23 4.87
C THR A 280 0.98 -6.75 5.53
N GLY A 281 2.01 -6.45 4.74
CA GLY A 281 3.31 -6.05 5.29
C GLY A 281 4.43 -5.84 4.26
N VAL A 282 5.58 -5.42 4.79
CA VAL A 282 6.86 -5.20 4.13
C VAL A 282 7.93 -5.69 5.12
N ALA A 283 8.16 -7.00 5.16
CA ALA A 283 9.08 -7.58 6.12
C ALA A 283 10.55 -7.18 5.83
N PRO A 284 11.39 -7.00 6.86
CA PRO A 284 11.12 -7.09 8.30
C PRO A 284 10.62 -5.75 8.90
N PHE A 285 10.30 -4.76 8.07
CA PHE A 285 10.03 -3.40 8.54
C PHE A 285 8.64 -3.22 9.13
N LEU A 286 7.62 -3.82 8.51
CA LEU A 286 6.23 -3.61 8.84
C LEU A 286 5.42 -4.89 8.64
N ASN A 287 4.70 -5.34 9.67
CA ASN A 287 3.64 -6.34 9.53
C ASN A 287 2.37 -5.78 10.16
N ILE A 288 1.23 -5.93 9.48
CA ILE A 288 -0.08 -5.47 9.93
C ILE A 288 -0.99 -6.67 9.98
N GLY A 289 -1.70 -6.86 11.10
CA GLY A 289 -2.74 -7.86 11.28
C GLY A 289 -3.99 -7.27 11.91
N GLY A 290 -5.06 -8.06 11.89
CA GLY A 290 -6.39 -7.59 12.30
C GLY A 290 -7.02 -6.73 11.21
N ALA A 291 -7.53 -5.55 11.58
CA ALA A 291 -8.31 -4.60 10.78
C ALA A 291 -9.83 -4.75 10.90
N SER A 292 -10.52 -3.67 10.50
CA SER A 292 -11.97 -3.60 10.37
C SER A 292 -12.39 -3.13 8.98
N ILE A 293 -13.58 -3.54 8.53
CA ILE A 293 -14.21 -3.03 7.32
C ILE A 293 -15.54 -2.37 7.69
N GLY A 294 -15.64 -1.07 7.41
CA GLY A 294 -16.77 -0.24 7.80
C GLY A 294 -16.76 0.09 9.30
N ASP A 295 -17.91 0.50 9.84
CA ASP A 295 -18.04 0.87 11.25
C ASP A 295 -18.08 -0.37 12.15
N ALA A 296 -16.94 -0.72 12.76
CA ALA A 296 -16.85 -1.86 13.67
C ALA A 296 -17.72 -1.73 14.94
N THR A 297 -18.21 -0.52 15.27
CA THR A 297 -19.17 -0.31 16.38
C THR A 297 -20.62 -0.52 15.97
N HIS A 298 -20.92 -0.54 14.66
CA HIS A 298 -22.27 -0.67 14.11
C HIS A 298 -22.38 -1.75 13.03
N GLY A 299 -21.78 -2.93 13.28
CA GLY A 299 -21.96 -4.12 12.45
C GLY A 299 -21.05 -4.21 11.22
N GLY A 300 -19.97 -3.43 11.20
CA GLY A 300 -18.82 -3.65 10.33
C GLY A 300 -18.17 -5.03 10.56
N ILE A 301 -17.31 -5.42 9.62
CA ILE A 301 -16.61 -6.71 9.69
C ILE A 301 -15.33 -6.51 10.50
N ILE A 302 -15.11 -7.35 11.50
CA ILE A 302 -13.91 -7.37 12.34
C ILE A 302 -13.08 -8.58 11.94
N LEU A 303 -11.82 -8.37 11.56
CA LEU A 303 -10.94 -9.46 11.09
C LEU A 303 -10.23 -10.19 12.24
N ALA A 304 -9.98 -9.51 13.37
CA ALA A 304 -9.46 -10.11 14.59
C ALA A 304 -10.28 -9.64 15.81
N PRO A 305 -11.35 -10.37 16.19
CA PRO A 305 -12.08 -10.06 17.40
C PRO A 305 -11.39 -10.66 18.63
N GLN A 306 -11.27 -9.88 19.69
CA GLN A 306 -10.72 -10.33 20.98
C GLN A 306 -11.75 -10.08 22.08
N SER A 307 -11.89 -11.01 23.04
CA SER A 307 -12.77 -10.84 24.20
C SER A 307 -11.96 -10.63 25.47
N PHE A 308 -12.53 -9.88 26.40
CA PHE A 308 -11.91 -9.60 27.69
C PHE A 308 -12.92 -9.72 28.81
N ASP A 309 -12.51 -10.32 29.92
CA ASP A 309 -13.14 -10.11 31.21
C ASP A 309 -12.69 -8.74 31.74
N VAL A 310 -13.65 -7.92 32.18
CA VAL A 310 -13.38 -6.57 32.67
C VAL A 310 -13.52 -6.57 34.18
N TYR A 311 -12.48 -6.06 34.86
CA TYR A 311 -12.46 -5.86 36.30
C TYR A 311 -12.31 -4.38 36.62
N SER A 312 -12.96 -3.95 37.70
CA SER A 312 -12.81 -2.61 38.27
C SER A 312 -12.37 -2.68 39.73
N GLY A 313 -11.76 -1.60 40.22
CA GLY A 313 -11.21 -1.52 41.57
C GLY A 313 -9.70 -1.72 41.61
N SER A 314 -9.13 -1.77 42.81
CA SER A 314 -7.68 -1.92 43.01
C SER A 314 -7.37 -2.84 44.18
N GLY A 315 -6.24 -3.56 44.09
CA GLY A 315 -5.81 -4.53 45.10
C GLY A 315 -6.90 -5.58 45.39
N ASP A 316 -7.07 -5.93 46.66
CA ASP A 316 -8.05 -6.94 47.10
C ASP A 316 -9.54 -6.56 46.86
N ALA A 317 -9.82 -5.32 46.42
CA ALA A 317 -11.17 -4.85 46.13
C ALA A 317 -11.54 -4.99 44.65
N VAL A 318 -10.71 -5.63 43.82
CA VAL A 318 -11.02 -5.86 42.42
C VAL A 318 -12.27 -6.74 42.27
N THR A 319 -13.16 -6.38 41.37
CA THR A 319 -14.36 -7.15 41.04
C THR A 319 -14.55 -7.20 39.54
N GLN A 320 -14.87 -8.39 39.01
CA GLN A 320 -15.31 -8.53 37.62
C GLN A 320 -16.65 -7.80 37.46
N VAL A 321 -16.72 -6.88 36.50
CA VAL A 321 -17.91 -6.06 36.21
C VAL A 321 -18.64 -6.50 34.94
N GLY A 322 -17.97 -7.26 34.07
CA GLY A 322 -18.58 -7.84 32.88
C GLY A 322 -17.55 -8.32 31.86
N THR A 323 -17.97 -8.39 30.61
CA THR A 323 -17.11 -8.73 29.47
C THR A 323 -17.26 -7.72 28.35
N ILE A 324 -16.19 -7.53 27.58
CA ILE A 324 -16.20 -6.73 26.35
C ILE A 324 -15.66 -7.55 25.18
N THR A 325 -16.05 -7.16 23.98
CA THR A 325 -15.45 -7.60 22.72
C THR A 325 -14.84 -6.39 22.01
N THR A 326 -13.69 -6.59 21.38
CA THR A 326 -12.96 -5.54 20.68
C THR A 326 -12.67 -5.92 19.23
N SER A 327 -12.46 -4.91 18.39
CA SER A 327 -11.70 -5.03 17.15
C SER A 327 -10.22 -4.83 17.48
N GLU A 328 -9.40 -5.83 17.21
CA GLU A 328 -7.96 -5.81 17.50
C GLU A 328 -7.15 -5.52 16.24
N HIS A 329 -6.33 -4.48 16.27
CA HIS A 329 -5.39 -4.14 15.19
C HIS A 329 -3.97 -4.29 15.73
N VAL A 330 -3.16 -5.13 15.11
CA VAL A 330 -1.80 -5.42 15.56
C VAL A 330 -0.83 -4.96 14.49
N THR A 331 0.14 -4.14 14.87
CA THR A 331 1.20 -3.71 13.97
C THR A 331 2.54 -4.05 14.58
N ASN A 332 3.42 -4.69 13.83
CA ASN A 332 4.83 -4.80 14.18
C ASN A 332 5.63 -3.85 13.30
N LEU A 333 6.26 -2.85 13.91
CA LEU A 333 7.12 -1.88 13.23
C LEU A 333 8.56 -2.09 13.73
N LEU A 334 9.44 -2.60 12.86
CA LEU A 334 10.85 -2.85 13.19
C LEU A 334 11.04 -3.72 14.46
N GLY A 335 10.16 -4.69 14.69
CA GLY A 335 10.19 -5.57 15.85
C GLY A 335 9.45 -5.03 17.07
N MET A 336 8.92 -3.80 17.02
CA MET A 336 8.12 -3.22 18.09
C MET A 336 6.64 -3.52 17.85
N THR A 337 6.00 -4.17 18.82
CA THR A 337 4.58 -4.53 18.73
C THR A 337 3.71 -3.38 19.22
N ASN A 338 2.77 -2.98 18.38
CA ASN A 338 1.63 -2.14 18.70
C ASN A 338 0.36 -2.99 18.71
N THR A 339 -0.51 -2.79 19.70
CA THR A 339 -1.86 -3.35 19.67
C THR A 339 -2.90 -2.30 20.03
N GLN A 340 -3.82 -2.09 19.10
CA GLN A 340 -5.01 -1.28 19.29
C GLN A 340 -6.22 -2.19 19.55
N LEU A 341 -7.02 -1.85 20.55
CA LEU A 341 -8.27 -2.48 20.92
C LEU A 341 -9.38 -1.43 20.84
N MET A 342 -10.30 -1.56 19.90
CA MET A 342 -11.51 -0.75 19.85
C MET A 342 -12.69 -1.53 20.42
N VAL A 343 -13.36 -1.03 21.45
CA VAL A 343 -14.53 -1.68 22.07
C VAL A 343 -15.71 -1.68 21.10
N THR A 344 -16.23 -2.86 20.76
CA THR A 344 -17.36 -3.00 19.81
C THR A 344 -18.64 -3.46 20.48
N GLY A 345 -18.55 -4.02 21.69
CA GLY A 345 -19.69 -4.43 22.49
C GLY A 345 -19.28 -4.95 23.87
N GLY A 346 -20.26 -5.24 24.71
CA GLY A 346 -20.02 -5.84 26.02
C GLY A 346 -21.30 -6.18 26.79
N GLU A 347 -21.17 -7.03 27.80
CA GLU A 347 -22.24 -7.38 28.75
C GLU A 347 -21.79 -7.16 30.18
N GLY A 348 -22.48 -6.30 30.92
CA GLY A 348 -22.14 -5.92 32.28
C GLY A 348 -22.57 -4.49 32.60
N ASP A 349 -22.32 -4.07 33.83
CA ASP A 349 -22.49 -2.69 34.27
C ASP A 349 -21.12 -2.02 34.37
N ASP A 350 -21.05 -0.69 34.22
CA ASP A 350 -19.82 0.10 34.37
C ASP A 350 -18.64 -0.36 33.47
N LEU A 351 -18.95 -0.82 32.26
CA LEU A 351 -17.97 -1.17 31.23
C LEU A 351 -17.47 0.07 30.45
N PRO A 352 -16.28 -0.01 29.81
CA PRO A 352 -15.88 0.95 28.79
C PRO A 352 -16.98 1.17 27.73
N ALA A 353 -17.11 2.40 27.24
CA ALA A 353 -18.09 2.72 26.22
C ALA A 353 -17.74 2.06 24.88
N VAL A 354 -18.74 1.63 24.11
CA VAL A 354 -18.55 1.19 22.71
C VAL A 354 -17.95 2.34 21.90
N GLY A 355 -16.89 2.06 21.16
CA GLY A 355 -16.05 3.04 20.45
C GLY A 355 -14.82 3.49 21.24
N THR A 356 -14.67 3.12 22.52
CA THR A 356 -13.44 3.39 23.27
C THR A 356 -12.28 2.66 22.62
N VAL A 357 -11.19 3.38 22.39
CA VAL A 357 -9.95 2.84 21.84
C VAL A 357 -8.88 2.84 22.92
N TYR A 358 -8.29 1.67 23.13
CA TYR A 358 -7.07 1.48 23.90
C TYR A 358 -5.95 1.08 22.95
N ASP A 359 -4.78 1.69 23.07
CA ASP A 359 -3.63 1.32 22.26
C ASP A 359 -2.37 1.29 23.10
N SER A 360 -1.49 0.33 22.80
CA SER A 360 -0.19 0.22 23.44
C SER A 360 0.88 -0.08 22.40
N VAL A 361 1.94 0.73 22.39
CA VAL A 361 3.18 0.47 21.65
C VAL A 361 4.27 0.05 22.63
N ASN A 362 4.79 -1.16 22.49
CA ASN A 362 5.96 -1.62 23.26
C ASN A 362 7.26 -1.37 22.48
N PHE A 363 8.06 -0.41 22.94
CA PHE A 363 9.39 -0.11 22.36
C PHE A 363 10.50 -1.03 22.90
N GLY A 364 10.18 -1.88 23.88
CA GLY A 364 11.13 -2.71 24.61
C GLY A 364 11.89 -1.96 25.71
N GLY A 365 12.61 -2.71 26.54
CA GLY A 365 13.47 -2.14 27.59
C GLY A 365 12.73 -1.36 28.69
N GLY A 366 11.44 -1.64 28.90
CA GLY A 366 10.58 -0.95 29.86
C GLY A 366 9.98 0.37 29.34
N PHE A 367 10.01 0.60 28.03
CA PHE A 367 9.37 1.75 27.39
C PHE A 367 8.10 1.31 26.67
N THR A 368 6.96 1.88 27.08
CA THR A 368 5.65 1.60 26.48
C THR A 368 4.87 2.89 26.35
N ASN A 369 4.33 3.18 25.17
CA ASN A 369 3.37 4.26 25.01
C ASN A 369 1.96 3.69 25.09
N VAL A 370 1.08 4.37 25.83
CA VAL A 370 -0.31 3.97 26.04
C VAL A 370 -1.19 5.12 25.64
N TYR A 371 -1.99 4.89 24.62
CA TYR A 371 -2.97 5.83 24.11
C TYR A 371 -4.37 5.35 24.47
N THR A 372 -5.26 6.29 24.80
CA THR A 372 -6.67 5.99 25.04
C THR A 372 -7.53 7.12 24.49
N ALA A 373 -8.58 6.77 23.76
CA ALA A 373 -9.60 7.70 23.29
C ALA A 373 -10.99 7.18 23.65
N THR A 374 -11.81 8.03 24.24
CA THR A 374 -13.20 7.70 24.59
C THR A 374 -14.14 8.47 23.66
N PRO A 375 -15.21 7.83 23.15
CA PRO A 375 -16.07 8.44 22.13
C PRO A 375 -17.06 9.45 22.72
N GLY A 376 -17.57 10.33 21.87
CA GLY A 376 -18.69 11.22 22.17
C GLY A 376 -18.30 12.62 22.67
N PRO A 377 -19.30 13.47 23.00
CA PRO A 377 -19.07 14.91 23.24
C PRO A 377 -18.19 15.26 24.44
N ASP A 378 -18.14 14.36 25.43
CA ASP A 378 -17.28 14.47 26.62
C ASP A 378 -16.10 13.49 26.53
N GLY A 379 -15.82 12.99 25.32
CA GLY A 379 -14.69 12.13 25.01
C GLY A 379 -13.36 12.78 25.39
N VAL A 380 -12.44 11.94 25.84
CA VAL A 380 -11.11 12.33 26.28
C VAL A 380 -10.09 11.47 25.56
N VAL A 381 -9.08 12.15 25.00
CA VAL A 381 -7.86 11.53 24.49
C VAL A 381 -6.78 11.70 25.53
N THR A 382 -6.18 10.59 25.95
CA THR A 382 -5.01 10.57 26.83
C THR A 382 -3.87 9.80 26.16
N ASP A 383 -2.65 10.25 26.41
CA ASP A 383 -1.45 9.59 25.93
C ASP A 383 -0.39 9.60 27.04
N THR A 384 0.12 8.43 27.39
CA THR A 384 1.10 8.26 28.47
C THR A 384 2.29 7.43 27.99
N LEU A 385 3.50 7.98 28.09
CA LEU A 385 4.73 7.23 27.92
C LEU A 385 5.19 6.68 29.27
N ILE A 386 5.15 5.37 29.42
CA ILE A 386 5.73 4.62 30.53
C ILE A 386 7.22 4.41 30.26
N THR A 387 8.05 4.66 31.27
CA THR A 387 9.49 4.41 31.24
C THR A 387 9.93 3.73 32.52
N PRO A 388 11.15 3.15 32.58
CA PRO A 388 11.70 2.60 33.82
C PRO A 388 11.86 3.64 34.95
N MET A 389 11.80 4.94 34.63
CA MET A 389 11.95 6.03 35.59
C MET A 389 10.60 6.62 36.06
N GLY A 390 9.48 6.14 35.50
CA GLY A 390 8.14 6.65 35.75
C GLY A 390 7.39 6.99 34.46
N SER A 391 6.11 7.35 34.60
CA SER A 391 5.25 7.75 33.48
C SER A 391 5.32 9.24 33.19
N MET A 392 5.11 9.58 31.91
CA MET A 392 5.02 10.95 31.40
C MET A 392 3.73 11.11 30.62
N ASP A 393 2.97 12.16 30.92
CA ASP A 393 1.75 12.51 30.18
C ASP A 393 2.12 13.29 28.90
N LEU A 394 1.73 12.72 27.76
CA LEU A 394 1.91 13.26 26.41
C LEU A 394 0.58 13.72 25.79
N SER A 395 -0.53 13.71 26.54
CA SER A 395 -1.87 14.04 26.03
C SER A 395 -1.92 15.43 25.39
N ALA A 396 -1.08 16.38 25.83
CA ALA A 396 -1.00 17.71 25.22
C ALA A 396 -0.38 17.70 23.80
N LEU A 397 0.39 16.67 23.45
CA LEU A 397 0.99 16.52 22.12
C LEU A 397 0.03 15.83 21.15
N PHE A 398 -0.77 14.88 21.63
CA PHE A 398 -1.59 14.01 20.79
C PHE A 398 -3.10 14.14 21.01
N GLY A 399 -3.55 15.03 21.90
CA GLY A 399 -4.97 15.17 22.25
C GLY A 399 -5.88 15.67 21.12
N SER A 400 -5.32 16.07 19.97
CA SER A 400 -6.09 16.37 18.75
C SER A 400 -6.26 15.16 17.83
N ILE A 401 -5.59 14.05 18.11
CA ILE A 401 -5.72 12.79 17.38
C ILE A 401 -6.75 11.98 18.15
N ASP A 402 -8.00 12.02 17.71
CA ASP A 402 -9.09 11.25 18.30
C ASP A 402 -9.49 10.15 17.33
N VAL A 403 -9.06 8.92 17.60
CA VAL A 403 -9.38 7.77 16.76
C VAL A 403 -10.66 7.04 17.20
N ALA A 404 -11.31 7.50 18.28
CA ALA A 404 -12.63 7.00 18.66
C ALA A 404 -13.73 7.59 17.75
N GLU A 405 -13.41 8.67 17.03
CA GLU A 405 -14.29 9.28 16.02
C GLU A 405 -13.85 8.90 14.60
N PRO A 406 -14.79 8.87 13.62
CA PRO A 406 -14.46 8.62 12.23
C PRO A 406 -13.48 9.66 11.66
N LEU A 407 -12.66 9.21 10.72
CA LEU A 407 -11.76 10.08 9.95
C LEU A 407 -12.58 11.04 9.08
N ASN A 408 -12.14 12.29 9.02
CA ASN A 408 -12.72 13.32 8.16
C ASN A 408 -11.79 13.60 6.96
N PRO A 409 -12.18 13.19 5.73
CA PRO A 409 -11.40 13.48 4.52
C PRO A 409 -11.19 14.98 4.28
N GLY A 410 -12.15 15.81 4.70
CA GLY A 410 -12.10 17.27 4.52
C GLY A 410 -10.91 17.96 5.18
N ASP A 411 -10.34 17.35 6.23
CA ASP A 411 -9.24 17.95 6.99
C ASP A 411 -7.97 18.12 6.13
N ALA A 412 -7.76 17.24 5.14
CA ALA A 412 -6.67 17.33 4.19
C ALA A 412 -6.75 18.58 3.29
N PHE A 413 -7.97 19.03 2.97
CA PHE A 413 -8.19 20.06 1.95
C PHE A 413 -8.35 21.49 2.51
N THR A 414 -8.25 21.67 3.84
CA THR A 414 -8.48 22.98 4.49
C THR A 414 -7.62 24.13 3.92
N GLY A 415 -6.41 23.85 3.44
CA GLY A 415 -5.53 24.83 2.80
C GLY A 415 -5.88 25.16 1.33
N LEU A 416 -6.81 24.42 0.73
CA LEU A 416 -7.19 24.47 -0.69
C LEU A 416 -8.67 24.86 -0.90
N ALA A 417 -9.32 25.36 0.15
CA ALA A 417 -10.77 25.58 0.15
C ALA A 417 -11.25 26.64 -0.86
N GLU A 418 -12.30 26.31 -1.61
CA GLU A 418 -13.01 27.17 -2.57
C GLU A 418 -14.42 27.51 -2.09
N THR A 419 -14.48 28.26 -0.99
CA THR A 419 -15.73 28.66 -0.33
C THR A 419 -16.71 29.47 -1.20
N ALA A 420 -16.28 29.93 -2.38
CA ALA A 420 -17.15 30.59 -3.35
C ALA A 420 -18.07 29.61 -4.09
N ILE A 421 -17.68 28.33 -4.19
CA ILE A 421 -18.46 27.26 -4.82
C ILE A 421 -19.28 26.51 -3.77
N GLY A 422 -18.61 26.01 -2.72
CA GLY A 422 -19.19 25.24 -1.63
C GLY A 422 -18.38 25.40 -0.34
N LYS A 423 -19.03 25.23 0.82
CA LYS A 423 -18.43 25.26 2.15
C LYS A 423 -17.28 24.24 2.30
N ASP A 424 -17.39 23.09 1.63
CA ASP A 424 -16.41 22.00 1.69
C ASP A 424 -15.66 21.81 0.36
N ALA A 425 -15.90 22.69 -0.62
CA ALA A 425 -15.24 22.59 -1.92
C ALA A 425 -13.75 22.93 -1.84
N PHE A 426 -12.94 22.34 -2.71
CA PHE A 426 -11.50 22.59 -2.81
C PHE A 426 -10.99 22.45 -4.25
N SER A 427 -9.89 23.13 -4.58
CA SER A 427 -9.28 23.05 -5.92
C SER A 427 -7.95 22.34 -5.92
N ILE A 428 -7.73 21.56 -6.97
CA ILE A 428 -6.43 21.03 -7.38
C ILE A 428 -6.16 21.53 -8.79
N GLY A 429 -5.17 22.42 -8.92
CA GLY A 429 -4.93 23.13 -10.17
C GLY A 429 -6.14 23.99 -10.57
N ASP A 430 -6.61 23.84 -11.80
CA ASP A 430 -7.79 24.53 -12.32
C ASP A 430 -9.09 23.72 -12.13
N THR A 431 -9.04 22.54 -11.51
CA THR A 431 -10.23 21.71 -11.27
C THR A 431 -10.70 21.87 -9.83
N THR A 432 -12.00 22.15 -9.65
CA THR A 432 -12.61 22.26 -8.32
C THR A 432 -13.55 21.10 -8.04
N PHE A 433 -13.41 20.52 -6.86
CA PHE A 433 -14.21 19.41 -6.34
C PHE A 433 -15.08 19.91 -5.19
N ASP A 434 -16.37 19.62 -5.24
CA ASP A 434 -17.33 19.96 -4.19
C ASP A 434 -18.01 18.68 -3.67
N PRO A 435 -17.65 18.21 -2.46
CA PRO A 435 -18.10 16.92 -1.96
C PRO A 435 -19.60 16.94 -1.66
N PHE A 436 -20.28 15.84 -1.96
CA PHE A 436 -21.66 15.65 -1.54
C PHE A 436 -21.95 14.18 -1.18
N THR A 437 -22.95 14.00 -0.32
CA THR A 437 -23.50 12.72 0.07
C THR A 437 -24.92 12.56 -0.48
N GLY A 438 -25.35 11.32 -0.71
CA GLY A 438 -26.67 11.03 -1.27
C GLY A 438 -26.72 11.16 -2.80
N ALA A 439 -27.92 11.27 -3.36
CA ALA A 439 -28.11 11.31 -4.82
C ALA A 439 -29.30 12.20 -5.24
N GLY A 440 -29.19 12.79 -6.43
CA GLY A 440 -30.25 13.58 -7.05
C GLY A 440 -30.65 14.78 -6.19
N ALA A 441 -31.96 15.00 -6.03
CA ALA A 441 -32.49 16.11 -5.25
C ALA A 441 -32.23 16.02 -3.73
N ASN A 442 -31.73 14.87 -3.25
CA ASN A 442 -31.39 14.66 -1.84
C ASN A 442 -29.87 14.75 -1.60
N ALA A 443 -29.09 15.15 -2.61
CA ALA A 443 -27.67 15.40 -2.43
C ALA A 443 -27.48 16.50 -1.38
N THR A 444 -26.62 16.23 -0.40
CA THR A 444 -26.26 17.17 0.66
C THR A 444 -24.77 17.38 0.61
N GLU A 445 -24.36 18.65 0.57
CA GLU A 445 -22.96 19.04 0.60
C GLU A 445 -22.22 18.48 1.83
N GLY A 446 -21.03 17.94 1.57
CA GLY A 446 -20.07 17.47 2.55
C GLY A 446 -19.55 16.06 2.32
N TYR A 447 -18.62 15.68 3.19
CA TYR A 447 -17.91 14.41 3.15
C TYR A 447 -18.69 13.28 3.84
N THR A 448 -18.54 12.07 3.30
CA THR A 448 -18.94 10.84 3.97
C THR A 448 -17.92 10.52 5.06
N PRO A 449 -18.34 10.14 6.29
CA PRO A 449 -17.41 9.69 7.32
C PRO A 449 -16.60 8.47 6.85
N VAL A 450 -15.30 8.46 7.14
CA VAL A 450 -14.42 7.33 6.83
C VAL A 450 -14.09 6.60 8.12
N PHE A 451 -14.44 5.32 8.20
CA PHE A 451 -14.13 4.51 9.37
C PHE A 451 -12.72 3.95 9.26
N GLN A 452 -12.07 3.79 10.41
CA GLN A 452 -10.74 3.19 10.49
C GLN A 452 -10.77 1.75 9.96
N THR A 453 -9.80 1.46 9.09
CA THR A 453 -9.47 0.12 8.61
C THR A 453 -8.28 -0.43 9.40
N ILE A 454 -7.20 0.34 9.54
CA ILE A 454 -5.96 -0.06 10.25
C ILE A 454 -5.63 1.03 11.27
N GLY A 455 -5.28 0.64 12.49
CA GLY A 455 -5.01 1.56 13.60
C GLY A 455 -3.74 1.21 14.37
N ALA A 456 -2.91 2.23 14.62
CA ALA A 456 -1.78 2.25 15.54
C ALA A 456 -1.59 3.69 16.09
N PRO A 457 -2.59 4.27 16.78
CA PRO A 457 -2.53 5.62 17.32
C PRO A 457 -1.43 5.78 18.39
N PRO A 458 -0.92 7.00 18.62
CA PRO A 458 -1.15 8.22 17.84
C PRO A 458 -0.33 8.25 16.53
N LEU A 459 0.36 7.16 16.18
CA LEU A 459 1.32 7.12 15.07
C LEU A 459 0.63 7.07 13.71
N LEU A 460 -0.30 6.13 13.54
CA LEU A 460 -0.92 5.83 12.25
C LEU A 460 -2.41 5.49 12.43
N ASN A 461 -3.25 6.09 11.60
CA ASN A 461 -4.65 5.70 11.45
C ASN A 461 -5.01 5.73 9.97
N ILE A 462 -5.46 4.62 9.41
CA ILE A 462 -5.83 4.49 8.00
C ILE A 462 -7.30 4.07 7.93
N GLY A 463 -8.10 4.75 7.12
CA GLY A 463 -9.45 4.34 6.77
C GLY A 463 -9.69 4.41 5.27
N GLY A 464 -10.72 3.70 4.82
CA GLY A 464 -11.02 3.57 3.39
C GLY A 464 -10.09 2.58 2.68
N GLY A 465 -9.93 2.78 1.37
CA GLY A 465 -9.20 1.87 0.47
C GLY A 465 -10.10 0.99 -0.40
N VAL A 466 -9.49 0.02 -1.09
CA VAL A 466 -10.16 -0.94 -1.97
C VAL A 466 -9.64 -2.35 -1.72
N ALA A 467 -10.47 -3.26 -1.21
CA ALA A 467 -10.08 -4.65 -1.03
C ALA A 467 -10.53 -5.52 -2.21
N THR A 468 -9.72 -6.51 -2.60
CA THR A 468 -10.14 -7.56 -3.55
C THR A 468 -10.67 -8.76 -2.78
N PHE A 469 -11.85 -9.26 -3.14
CA PHE A 469 -12.39 -10.48 -2.53
C PHE A 469 -11.48 -11.69 -2.88
N PRO A 470 -11.11 -12.53 -1.89
CA PRO A 470 -10.17 -13.63 -2.11
C PRO A 470 -10.57 -14.56 -3.24
N GLY A 471 -9.62 -14.86 -4.12
CA GLY A 471 -9.83 -15.75 -5.28
C GLY A 471 -10.79 -15.21 -6.34
N THR A 472 -11.09 -13.91 -6.34
CA THR A 472 -11.96 -13.26 -7.34
C THR A 472 -11.32 -11.97 -7.87
N SER A 473 -11.92 -11.38 -8.91
CA SER A 473 -11.59 -10.04 -9.39
C SER A 473 -12.58 -8.98 -8.90
N ILE A 474 -13.37 -9.28 -7.86
CA ILE A 474 -14.39 -8.35 -7.34
C ILE A 474 -13.73 -7.40 -6.35
N LEU A 475 -13.85 -6.10 -6.62
CA LEU A 475 -13.37 -5.03 -5.76
C LEU A 475 -14.46 -4.58 -4.77
N LEU A 476 -14.05 -4.33 -3.53
CA LEU A 476 -14.85 -3.77 -2.46
C LEU A 476 -14.26 -2.41 -2.07
N GLN A 477 -14.95 -1.33 -2.44
CA GLN A 477 -14.61 0.02 -1.97
C GLN A 477 -14.96 0.13 -0.49
N LEU A 478 -13.98 0.46 0.33
CA LEU A 478 -14.12 0.54 1.80
C LEU A 478 -14.62 1.92 2.25
N ALA A 479 -14.33 2.96 1.46
CA ALA A 479 -14.91 4.30 1.59
C ALA A 479 -15.20 4.88 0.21
N GLN A 480 -16.38 5.47 0.06
CA GLN A 480 -16.84 6.07 -1.19
C GLN A 480 -17.18 7.54 -0.97
N GLN A 481 -16.87 8.36 -1.96
CA GLN A 481 -17.25 9.76 -1.99
C GLN A 481 -17.69 10.16 -3.39
N SER A 482 -18.52 11.20 -3.46
CA SER A 482 -18.87 11.83 -4.72
C SER A 482 -18.60 13.32 -4.66
N PHE A 483 -18.20 13.87 -5.80
CA PHE A 483 -17.89 15.29 -5.95
C PHE A 483 -18.64 15.85 -7.15
N HIS A 484 -19.20 17.04 -7.00
CA HIS A 484 -19.44 17.89 -8.16
C HIS A 484 -18.11 18.43 -8.65
N VAL A 485 -17.94 18.46 -9.97
CA VAL A 485 -16.69 18.91 -10.60
C VAL A 485 -16.95 20.18 -11.39
N TYR A 486 -16.06 21.15 -11.23
CA TYR A 486 -16.10 22.43 -11.92
C TYR A 486 -14.78 22.70 -12.64
N ASP A 487 -14.88 23.33 -13.81
CA ASP A 487 -13.76 23.94 -14.52
C ASP A 487 -13.53 25.36 -13.99
N GLY A 488 -12.34 25.60 -13.47
CA GLY A 488 -11.92 26.86 -12.85
C GLY A 488 -12.14 26.94 -11.34
N THR A 489 -11.77 28.09 -10.79
CA THR A 489 -11.85 28.44 -9.36
C THR A 489 -12.74 29.67 -9.14
N GLY A 490 -13.21 29.88 -7.90
CA GLY A 490 -14.05 31.03 -7.56
C GLY A 490 -15.47 30.99 -8.14
N SER A 491 -16.16 32.13 -8.11
CA SER A 491 -17.59 32.24 -8.45
C SER A 491 -17.93 32.06 -9.93
N ASP A 492 -16.94 32.11 -10.80
CA ASP A 492 -17.10 32.02 -12.26
C ASP A 492 -16.85 30.59 -12.78
N ALA A 493 -16.55 29.64 -11.90
CA ALA A 493 -16.30 28.25 -12.26
C ALA A 493 -17.54 27.59 -12.88
N GLU A 494 -17.33 26.80 -13.95
CA GLU A 494 -18.41 26.16 -14.70
C GLU A 494 -18.57 24.70 -14.26
N GLN A 495 -19.79 24.30 -13.88
CA GLN A 495 -20.04 22.92 -13.47
C GLN A 495 -19.97 21.96 -14.66
N LEU A 496 -19.05 21.00 -14.59
CA LEU A 496 -18.84 19.99 -15.62
C LEU A 496 -19.72 18.74 -15.39
N GLY A 497 -19.99 18.40 -14.12
CA GLY A 497 -20.75 17.20 -13.78
C GLY A 497 -20.43 16.71 -12.37
N SER A 498 -20.32 15.38 -12.22
CA SER A 498 -19.92 14.74 -10.98
C SER A 498 -19.04 13.52 -11.20
N VAL A 499 -18.22 13.20 -10.21
CA VAL A 499 -17.42 11.98 -10.13
C VAL A 499 -17.80 11.15 -8.91
N HIS A 500 -17.59 9.84 -9.03
CA HIS A 500 -17.62 8.88 -7.94
C HIS A 500 -16.19 8.35 -7.72
N THR A 501 -15.83 8.19 -6.45
CA THR A 501 -14.46 7.88 -6.05
C THR A 501 -14.41 6.87 -4.91
N ALA A 502 -13.33 6.10 -4.89
CA ALA A 502 -12.88 5.35 -3.72
C ALA A 502 -11.86 6.21 -2.95
N GLU A 503 -12.08 6.42 -1.66
CA GLU A 503 -11.22 7.27 -0.82
C GLU A 503 -10.36 6.45 0.13
N THR A 504 -9.18 7.00 0.45
CA THR A 504 -8.34 6.56 1.57
C THR A 504 -7.98 7.79 2.39
N VAL A 505 -8.24 7.74 3.70
CA VAL A 505 -7.78 8.77 4.64
C VAL A 505 -6.70 8.17 5.51
N THR A 506 -5.53 8.81 5.57
CA THR A 506 -4.42 8.41 6.42
C THR A 506 -4.05 9.54 7.35
N GLN A 507 -4.03 9.31 8.65
CA GLN A 507 -3.40 10.20 9.62
C GLN A 507 -2.04 9.63 10.01
N LEU A 508 -0.99 10.41 9.78
CA LEU A 508 0.37 10.10 10.22
C LEU A 508 0.80 11.17 11.24
N LEU A 509 0.96 10.77 12.50
CA LEU A 509 1.28 11.68 13.61
C LEU A 509 0.33 12.90 13.67
N GLY A 510 -0.95 12.67 13.38
CA GLY A 510 -2.00 13.70 13.35
C GLY A 510 -2.03 14.59 12.11
N LEU A 511 -1.13 14.39 11.14
CA LEU A 511 -1.24 15.02 9.82
C LEU A 511 -2.20 14.20 8.95
N THR A 512 -3.25 14.84 8.43
CA THR A 512 -4.24 14.17 7.58
C THR A 512 -3.81 14.19 6.11
N ASN A 513 -3.85 13.02 5.51
CA ASN A 513 -3.77 12.77 4.10
C ASN A 513 -5.12 12.27 3.58
N THR A 514 -5.57 12.73 2.42
CA THR A 514 -6.72 12.14 1.73
C THR A 514 -6.36 11.89 0.27
N ALA A 515 -6.43 10.61 -0.11
CA ALA A 515 -6.32 10.15 -1.48
C ALA A 515 -7.70 9.72 -1.99
N PHE A 516 -7.99 9.99 -3.25
CA PHE A 516 -9.17 9.44 -3.91
C PHE A 516 -8.89 9.07 -5.36
N THR A 517 -9.47 7.96 -5.79
CA THR A 517 -9.38 7.46 -7.16
C THR A 517 -10.73 7.57 -7.84
N VAL A 518 -10.77 8.17 -9.03
CA VAL A 518 -12.00 8.31 -9.83
C VAL A 518 -12.37 6.97 -10.46
N ASP A 519 -13.55 6.45 -10.13
CA ASP A 519 -14.06 5.17 -10.66
C ASP A 519 -15.42 5.30 -11.36
N GLY A 520 -16.04 6.48 -11.31
CA GLY A 520 -17.25 6.80 -12.05
C GLY A 520 -17.33 8.28 -12.43
N VAL A 521 -17.90 8.56 -13.59
CA VAL A 521 -18.12 9.93 -14.11
C VAL A 521 -19.57 10.09 -14.58
N THR A 522 -20.13 11.28 -14.39
CA THR A 522 -21.44 11.66 -14.93
C THR A 522 -21.41 13.12 -15.37
N ALA A 523 -21.44 13.36 -16.69
CA ALA A 523 -21.41 14.70 -17.25
C ALA A 523 -22.72 15.47 -16.99
N ALA A 524 -22.59 16.78 -16.80
CA ALA A 524 -23.73 17.69 -16.79
C ALA A 524 -24.38 17.75 -18.19
N THR A 525 -25.61 18.28 -18.24
CA THR A 525 -26.34 18.36 -19.51
C THR A 525 -25.62 19.31 -20.47
N GLY A 526 -25.15 18.77 -21.59
CA GLY A 526 -24.46 19.54 -22.64
C GLY A 526 -22.95 19.61 -22.50
N VAL A 527 -22.37 18.94 -21.50
CA VAL A 527 -20.92 18.76 -21.29
C VAL A 527 -20.49 17.38 -21.79
N ASP A 528 -19.26 17.25 -22.29
CA ASP A 528 -18.71 15.95 -22.67
C ASP A 528 -18.12 15.25 -21.44
N THR A 529 -18.28 13.93 -21.33
CA THR A 529 -17.59 13.14 -20.30
C THR A 529 -16.07 13.24 -20.38
N ALA A 530 -15.51 13.59 -21.55
CA ALA A 530 -14.09 13.84 -21.72
C ALA A 530 -13.59 15.12 -21.02
N ASP A 531 -14.49 16.01 -20.62
CA ASP A 531 -14.15 17.22 -19.86
C ASP A 531 -14.01 16.93 -18.35
N LEU A 532 -14.52 15.79 -17.88
CA LEU A 532 -14.36 15.34 -16.49
C LEU A 532 -13.01 14.63 -16.28
N PRO A 533 -12.55 14.51 -15.02
CA PRO A 533 -11.41 13.66 -14.67
C PRO A 533 -11.53 12.24 -15.26
N ALA A 534 -10.42 11.72 -15.77
CA ALA A 534 -10.38 10.39 -16.35
C ALA A 534 -10.63 9.30 -15.29
N LEU A 535 -11.23 8.19 -15.70
CA LEU A 535 -11.32 7.00 -14.84
C LEU A 535 -9.92 6.51 -14.50
N GLY A 536 -9.68 6.20 -13.24
CA GLY A 536 -8.37 5.83 -12.69
C GLY A 536 -7.52 7.04 -12.27
N SER A 537 -7.95 8.28 -12.50
CA SER A 537 -7.25 9.45 -11.96
C SER A 537 -7.18 9.40 -10.44
N VAL A 538 -5.98 9.57 -9.89
CA VAL A 538 -5.72 9.64 -8.46
C VAL A 538 -5.36 11.06 -8.08
N TYR A 539 -6.01 11.57 -7.04
CA TYR A 539 -5.70 12.83 -6.40
C TYR A 539 -5.37 12.56 -4.95
N ASP A 540 -4.31 13.16 -4.44
CA ASP A 540 -3.88 13.00 -3.07
C ASP A 540 -3.42 14.34 -2.50
N VAL A 541 -3.85 14.61 -1.26
CA VAL A 541 -3.44 15.81 -0.53
C VAL A 541 -3.01 15.43 0.88
N LEU A 542 -1.74 15.69 1.19
CA LEU A 542 -1.17 15.63 2.53
C LEU A 542 -1.12 17.04 3.12
N ASN A 543 -1.87 17.28 4.20
CA ASN A 543 -1.89 18.57 4.88
C ASN A 543 -0.85 18.63 6.01
N PHE A 544 0.11 19.55 5.88
CA PHE A 544 1.11 19.81 6.93
C PHE A 544 0.68 20.91 7.92
N GLY A 545 -0.47 21.55 7.67
CA GLY A 545 -0.96 22.70 8.42
C GLY A 545 -0.27 24.01 8.03
N GLY A 546 -0.78 25.14 8.55
CA GLY A 546 -0.19 26.46 8.35
C GLY A 546 -0.16 26.95 6.89
N GLY A 547 -0.99 26.39 6.02
CA GLY A 547 -1.02 26.66 4.58
C GLY A 547 0.01 25.88 3.76
N PHE A 548 0.61 24.84 4.34
CA PHE A 548 1.46 23.89 3.62
C PHE A 548 0.71 22.61 3.33
N ALA A 549 0.74 22.16 2.08
CA ALA A 549 0.19 20.87 1.67
C ALA A 549 1.04 20.27 0.55
N ASN A 550 1.18 18.94 0.51
CA ASN A 550 1.58 18.27 -0.73
C ASN A 550 0.32 17.93 -1.52
N VAL A 551 0.32 18.18 -2.82
CA VAL A 551 -0.76 17.82 -3.74
C VAL A 551 -0.16 16.94 -4.83
N TYR A 552 -0.46 15.65 -4.75
CA TYR A 552 -0.08 14.66 -5.74
C TYR A 552 -1.26 14.37 -6.67
N THR A 553 -0.98 14.18 -7.95
CA THR A 553 -1.99 13.83 -8.96
C THR A 553 -1.38 12.88 -9.97
N ALA A 554 -2.06 11.76 -10.22
CA ALA A 554 -1.73 10.81 -11.28
C ALA A 554 -2.93 10.65 -12.20
N ILE A 555 -2.77 11.00 -13.47
CA ILE A 555 -3.82 10.91 -14.49
C ILE A 555 -3.40 9.85 -15.50
N PRO A 556 -4.20 8.79 -15.69
CA PRO A 556 -3.86 7.76 -16.65
C PRO A 556 -3.90 8.33 -18.07
N GLY A 557 -2.98 7.88 -18.91
CA GLY A 557 -2.96 8.25 -20.32
C GLY A 557 -4.11 7.58 -21.07
N LEU A 558 -4.82 8.34 -21.90
CA LEU A 558 -5.86 7.81 -22.78
C LEU A 558 -5.25 7.29 -24.09
N ASP A 559 -5.84 6.24 -24.66
CA ASP A 559 -5.50 5.70 -25.99
C ASP A 559 -4.01 5.38 -26.20
N GLY A 560 -3.32 4.92 -25.15
CA GLY A 560 -1.90 4.56 -25.20
C GLY A 560 -0.94 5.76 -25.11
N ALA A 561 -1.45 6.95 -24.78
CA ALA A 561 -0.61 8.04 -24.29
C ALA A 561 0.02 7.67 -22.93
N GLU A 562 1.15 8.29 -22.61
CA GLU A 562 1.72 8.19 -21.27
C GLU A 562 0.81 8.90 -20.26
N GLY A 563 0.72 8.34 -19.05
CA GLY A 563 0.10 9.00 -17.92
C GLY A 563 0.84 10.29 -17.54
N THR A 564 0.18 11.12 -16.76
CA THR A 564 0.78 12.35 -16.22
C THR A 564 0.77 12.27 -14.70
N VAL A 565 1.96 12.36 -14.11
CA VAL A 565 2.14 12.46 -12.66
C VAL A 565 2.66 13.86 -12.34
N THR A 566 1.99 14.53 -11.41
CA THR A 566 2.45 15.80 -10.84
C THR A 566 2.46 15.73 -9.33
N ASP A 567 3.47 16.33 -8.72
CA ASP A 567 3.59 16.47 -7.27
C ASP A 567 3.96 17.92 -6.96
N ILE A 568 3.09 18.62 -6.24
CA ILE A 568 3.20 20.04 -5.97
C ILE A 568 3.15 20.30 -4.47
N LEU A 569 4.25 20.80 -3.92
CA LEU A 569 4.26 21.36 -2.58
C LEU A 569 3.68 22.77 -2.60
N VAL A 570 2.46 22.90 -2.09
CA VAL A 570 1.77 24.17 -1.86
C VAL A 570 2.34 24.83 -0.61
N THR A 571 2.71 26.11 -0.73
CA THR A 571 3.19 26.90 0.42
C THR A 571 2.59 28.30 0.41
N PRO A 572 2.57 29.01 1.55
CA PRO A 572 2.12 30.40 1.59
C PRO A 572 2.98 31.37 0.76
N LEU A 573 4.17 30.95 0.32
CA LEU A 573 5.12 31.75 -0.46
C LEU A 573 5.07 31.46 -1.97
N GLY A 574 4.25 30.48 -2.38
CA GLY A 574 4.17 29.97 -3.75
C GLY A 574 4.47 28.47 -3.82
N ASN A 575 4.05 27.86 -4.92
CA ASN A 575 4.12 26.42 -5.10
C ASN A 575 5.52 25.99 -5.58
N VAL A 576 5.94 24.80 -5.15
CA VAL A 576 7.16 24.14 -5.59
C VAL A 576 6.80 22.85 -6.29
N ASP A 577 7.29 22.68 -7.52
CA ASP A 577 7.09 21.47 -8.31
C ASP A 577 8.13 20.40 -7.91
N LEU A 578 7.63 19.28 -7.39
CA LEU A 578 8.38 18.10 -6.98
C LEU A 578 8.19 16.93 -7.95
N SER A 579 7.49 17.12 -9.07
CA SER A 579 7.16 16.04 -10.02
C SER A 579 8.39 15.32 -10.56
N ALA A 580 9.56 15.99 -10.64
CA ALA A 580 10.80 15.35 -11.05
C ALA A 580 11.34 14.32 -10.02
N LEU A 581 10.93 14.41 -8.75
CA LEU A 581 11.31 13.47 -7.70
C LEU A 581 10.41 12.25 -7.68
N PHE A 582 9.12 12.42 -7.99
CA PHE A 582 8.10 11.38 -7.86
C PHE A 582 7.42 10.97 -9.17
N GLY A 583 7.84 11.51 -10.31
CA GLY A 583 7.20 11.27 -11.61
C GLY A 583 7.32 9.83 -12.14
N VAL A 584 8.15 9.00 -11.51
CA VAL A 584 8.22 7.55 -11.77
C VAL A 584 7.14 6.77 -11.02
N PHE A 585 6.52 7.39 -10.02
CA PHE A 585 5.50 6.77 -9.20
C PHE A 585 4.14 7.17 -9.75
N ASP A 586 3.46 6.24 -10.42
CA ASP A 586 2.15 6.44 -11.04
C ASP A 586 1.07 5.65 -10.27
N ALA A 587 0.39 6.32 -9.34
CA ALA A 587 -0.69 5.70 -8.57
C ALA A 587 -1.94 5.35 -9.40
N SER A 588 -2.05 5.84 -10.65
CA SER A 588 -3.15 5.46 -11.54
C SER A 588 -2.95 4.08 -12.17
N ALA A 589 -1.74 3.54 -12.09
CA ALA A 589 -1.42 2.17 -12.49
C ALA A 589 -1.63 1.17 -11.35
N LEU A 590 -1.81 -0.10 -11.71
CA LEU A 590 -1.76 -1.19 -10.74
C LEU A 590 -0.30 -1.45 -10.33
N LEU A 591 -0.12 -2.01 -9.15
CA LEU A 591 1.20 -2.34 -8.63
C LEU A 591 1.74 -3.60 -9.34
N ASP A 592 2.98 -3.54 -9.83
CA ASP A 592 3.65 -4.68 -10.43
C ASP A 592 4.63 -5.31 -9.42
N PRO A 593 4.41 -6.56 -8.97
CA PRO A 593 5.35 -7.24 -8.10
C PRO A 593 6.76 -7.39 -8.71
N GLY A 594 6.87 -7.43 -10.04
CA GLY A 594 8.14 -7.55 -10.77
C GLY A 594 9.09 -6.36 -10.58
N ASP A 595 8.56 -5.17 -10.28
CA ASP A 595 9.34 -3.95 -10.11
C ASP A 595 10.37 -4.05 -8.97
N ALA A 596 10.07 -4.84 -7.92
CA ALA A 596 11.00 -5.07 -6.82
C ALA A 596 12.27 -5.85 -7.24
N PHE A 597 12.24 -6.59 -8.35
CA PHE A 597 13.35 -7.41 -8.80
C PHE A 597 14.20 -6.72 -9.88
N LEU A 598 13.74 -5.59 -10.43
CA LEU A 598 14.43 -4.87 -11.49
C LEU A 598 15.82 -4.36 -11.04
N GLY A 599 16.82 -4.65 -11.86
CA GLY A 599 18.20 -4.17 -11.64
C GLY A 599 18.94 -4.88 -10.52
N LEU A 600 18.39 -5.97 -9.98
CA LEU A 600 19.07 -6.88 -9.08
C LEU A 600 19.69 -8.03 -9.89
N ASP A 601 20.98 -8.28 -9.66
CA ASP A 601 21.67 -9.49 -10.16
C ASP A 601 21.71 -10.46 -8.97
N ILE A 602 20.59 -11.15 -8.74
CA ILE A 602 20.36 -12.05 -7.59
C ILE A 602 20.27 -13.52 -8.02
#